data_AF-A0A2N5FCD3-F1
#
_entry.id   AF-A0A2N5FCD3-F1
#
_cell.length_a   1.000
_cell.length_b   1.000
_cell.length_c   1.000
_cell.angle_alpha   90.00
_cell.angle_beta   90.00
_cell.angle_gamma   90.00
#
_symmetry.space_group_name_H-M   'P 1'
#
loop_
_entity.id
_entity.type
_entity.pdbx_description
1 polymer ?
#
loop_
_entity_poly.entity_id
_entity_poly.type
_entity_poly.pdbx_seq_one_letter_code
_entity_poly.pdbx_strand_id
1 'polypeptide(L)'
;MSSIAFIRNQCCCWEAAFSFAPCIKCFIIQPSALHTLALITNEQHYVEQQLIKKSAAVLKSLPYILQEKCGLTNVVFPYQKHFYDKKYSLAGLEVDHFIHLKARIRLGKAMYQTLFHPAVFKEALAFAEHTSHTGSRSDYWPHFFTAADEKVKRSSPTLLEA
;
A
#
# COMPACT_ATOMS: atom_id res chain seq x y z
N MET A 1 -17.62 -19.54 -15.38
CA MET A 1 -16.28 -19.06 -15.79
C MET A 1 -16.07 -17.69 -15.17
N SER A 2 -15.15 -17.68 -14.21
CA SER A 2 -14.44 -16.59 -13.52
C SER A 2 -15.19 -15.37 -12.97
N SER A 3 -15.45 -15.49 -11.66
CA SER A 3 -15.78 -14.48 -10.66
C SER A 3 -14.94 -13.21 -10.73
N ILE A 4 -15.61 -12.06 -10.75
CA ILE A 4 -15.03 -10.73 -10.51
C ILE A 4 -14.87 -10.56 -9.00
N ALA A 5 -13.64 -10.75 -8.51
CA ALA A 5 -13.25 -10.45 -7.14
C ALA A 5 -13.01 -8.94 -7.00
N PHE A 6 -14.09 -8.18 -6.82
CA PHE A 6 -14.03 -6.75 -6.51
C PHE A 6 -13.83 -6.58 -5.01
N ILE A 7 -12.89 -5.69 -4.63
CA ILE A 7 -12.57 -5.23 -3.26
C ILE A 7 -11.69 -6.20 -2.41
N ARG A 8 -10.45 -6.45 -2.86
CA ARG A 8 -9.31 -6.79 -1.98
C ARG A 8 -8.09 -5.85 -2.14
N ASN A 9 -8.19 -4.80 -2.94
CA ASN A 9 -7.01 -4.06 -3.43
C ASN A 9 -6.62 -2.81 -2.63
N GLN A 10 -6.54 -2.90 -1.30
CA GLN A 10 -5.85 -1.85 -0.52
C GLN A 10 -4.82 -2.35 0.49
N CYS A 11 -4.42 -3.62 0.44
CA CYS A 11 -3.30 -4.12 1.23
C CYS A 11 -2.15 -4.73 0.40
N CYS A 12 -2.31 -4.93 -0.91
CA CYS A 12 -1.27 -5.54 -1.74
C CYS A 12 -0.03 -4.67 -1.99
N CYS A 13 -0.01 -3.39 -1.59
CA CYS A 13 1.23 -2.61 -1.66
C CYS A 13 2.30 -3.06 -0.66
N TRP A 14 1.95 -3.91 0.32
CA TRP A 14 2.90 -4.36 1.34
C TRP A 14 3.55 -5.72 1.04
N GLU A 15 2.89 -6.62 0.30
CA GLU A 15 3.50 -7.90 -0.09
C GLU A 15 4.67 -7.72 -1.08
N ALA A 16 4.65 -6.70 -1.94
CA ALA A 16 5.78 -6.39 -2.81
C ALA A 16 7.00 -5.82 -2.05
N ALA A 17 6.81 -5.32 -0.82
CA ALA A 17 7.90 -4.87 0.03
C ALA A 17 8.47 -5.97 0.95
N PHE A 18 7.75 -7.09 1.13
CA PHE A 18 8.01 -8.05 2.22
C PHE A 18 8.54 -9.44 1.82
N SER A 19 8.72 -9.73 0.53
CA SER A 19 9.50 -10.92 0.10
C SER A 19 11.03 -10.68 0.20
N PHE A 20 11.47 -10.01 1.27
CA PHE A 20 12.86 -9.63 1.53
C PHE A 20 13.13 -9.41 3.03
N ALA A 21 12.57 -10.28 3.88
CA ALA A 21 12.80 -10.24 5.33
C ALA A 21 14.29 -10.21 5.76
N PRO A 22 15.27 -10.82 5.04
CA PRO A 22 16.68 -10.66 5.38
C PRO A 22 17.29 -9.32 4.93
N CYS A 23 16.71 -8.67 3.91
CA CYS A 23 17.27 -7.45 3.31
C CYS A 23 16.78 -6.16 3.97
N ILE A 24 15.62 -6.14 4.64
CA ILE A 24 15.14 -4.94 5.35
C ILE A 24 16.15 -4.50 6.42
N LYS A 25 16.70 -5.44 7.19
CA LYS A 25 17.74 -5.13 8.20
C LYS A 25 18.98 -4.52 7.55
N CYS A 26 19.52 -5.11 6.49
CA CYS A 26 20.69 -4.55 5.78
C CYS A 26 20.41 -3.23 5.05
N PHE A 27 19.20 -3.04 4.50
CA PHE A 27 18.82 -1.82 3.78
C PHE A 27 18.56 -0.64 4.71
N ILE A 28 18.06 -0.90 5.92
CA ILE A 28 17.77 0.13 6.93
C ILE A 28 19.04 0.64 7.62
N ILE A 29 20.10 -0.18 7.71
CA ILE A 29 21.23 0.14 8.57
C ILE A 29 22.14 1.24 7.98
N GLN A 30 22.34 1.34 6.65
CA GLN A 30 22.97 2.51 6.00
C GLN A 30 22.71 2.57 4.48
N PRO A 31 21.55 3.05 4.00
CA PRO A 31 21.42 3.43 2.60
C PRO A 31 21.87 4.88 2.43
N SER A 32 22.78 5.16 1.48
CA SER A 32 22.91 6.53 1.01
C SER A 32 21.58 6.91 0.35
N ALA A 33 21.00 8.04 0.76
CA ALA A 33 19.68 8.47 0.25
C ALA A 33 19.63 8.49 -1.28
N LEU A 34 20.75 8.83 -1.93
CA LEU A 34 20.93 8.77 -3.38
C LEU A 34 20.67 7.37 -3.95
N HIS A 35 21.25 6.32 -3.35
CA HIS A 35 21.14 4.96 -3.85
C HIS A 35 19.70 4.44 -3.73
N THR A 36 19.03 4.71 -2.60
CA THR A 36 17.62 4.35 -2.45
C THR A 36 16.74 5.09 -3.44
N LEU A 37 16.96 6.38 -3.67
CA LEU A 37 16.19 7.15 -4.65
C LEU A 37 16.43 6.65 -6.09
N ALA A 38 17.64 6.22 -6.41
CA ALA A 38 17.97 5.59 -7.68
C ALA A 38 17.24 4.24 -7.84
N LEU A 39 17.26 3.38 -6.82
CA LEU A 39 16.53 2.11 -6.82
C LEU A 39 15.02 2.31 -6.95
N ILE A 40 14.43 3.23 -6.19
CA ILE A 40 13.00 3.58 -6.33
C ILE A 40 12.71 3.97 -7.78
N THR A 41 13.55 4.81 -8.37
CA THR A 41 13.36 5.24 -9.77
C THR A 41 13.49 4.07 -10.73
N ASN A 42 14.48 3.19 -10.54
CA ASN A 42 14.71 2.00 -11.37
C ASN A 42 13.51 1.04 -11.32
N GLU A 43 13.02 0.71 -10.13
CA GLU A 43 11.91 -0.22 -9.96
C GLU A 43 10.61 0.33 -10.57
N GLN A 44 10.35 1.63 -10.43
CA GLN A 44 9.18 2.23 -11.06
C GLN A 44 9.26 2.19 -12.60
N HIS A 45 10.46 2.31 -13.19
CA HIS A 45 10.66 2.10 -14.63
C HIS A 45 10.47 0.62 -15.02
N TYR A 46 10.96 -0.32 -14.23
CA TYR A 46 10.76 -1.75 -14.47
C TYR A 46 9.27 -2.13 -14.45
N VAL A 47 8.52 -1.66 -13.44
CA VAL A 47 7.07 -1.86 -13.33
C VAL A 47 6.31 -1.29 -14.53
N GLU A 48 6.72 -0.11 -15.03
CA GLU A 48 6.12 0.47 -16.25
C GLU A 48 6.24 -0.48 -17.44
N GLN A 49 7.44 -1.01 -17.68
CA GLN A 49 7.70 -1.87 -18.84
C GLN A 49 6.97 -3.20 -18.74
N GLN A 50 6.94 -3.81 -17.54
CA GLN A 50 6.47 -5.18 -17.38
C GLN A 50 4.99 -5.29 -17.07
N LEU A 51 4.46 -4.38 -16.25
CA LEU A 51 3.10 -4.51 -15.71
C LEU A 51 2.14 -3.51 -16.37
N ILE A 52 2.49 -2.23 -16.39
CA ILE A 52 1.57 -1.17 -16.82
C ILE A 52 1.26 -1.30 -18.31
N LYS A 53 2.28 -1.52 -19.15
CA LYS A 53 2.07 -1.72 -20.59
C LYS A 53 1.16 -2.91 -20.92
N LYS A 54 1.24 -4.00 -20.13
CA LYS A 54 0.42 -5.21 -20.36
C LYS A 54 -0.99 -5.09 -19.79
N SER A 55 -1.20 -4.27 -18.76
CA SER A 55 -2.48 -4.14 -18.03
C SER A 55 -3.18 -2.79 -18.25
N ALA A 56 -2.73 -2.01 -19.23
CA ALA A 56 -3.21 -0.65 -19.49
C ALA A 56 -4.73 -0.55 -19.70
N ALA A 57 -5.39 -1.59 -20.23
CA ALA A 57 -6.83 -1.60 -20.45
C ALA A 57 -7.63 -1.56 -19.12
N VAL A 58 -7.19 -2.32 -18.11
CA VAL A 58 -7.84 -2.35 -16.79
C VAL A 58 -7.59 -1.05 -16.03
N LEU A 59 -6.37 -0.52 -16.13
CA LEU A 59 -6.00 0.73 -15.47
C LEU A 59 -6.69 1.96 -16.08
N LYS A 60 -7.10 1.91 -17.35
CA LYS A 60 -7.90 2.96 -17.99
C LYS A 60 -9.41 2.75 -17.86
N SER A 61 -9.85 1.73 -17.15
CA SER A 61 -11.27 1.46 -16.97
C SER A 61 -11.92 2.56 -16.11
N LEU A 62 -13.17 2.92 -16.46
CA LEU A 62 -13.95 3.88 -15.70
C LEU A 62 -14.02 3.58 -14.18
N PRO A 63 -14.27 2.33 -13.72
CA PRO A 63 -14.30 2.06 -12.29
C PRO A 63 -12.96 2.35 -11.59
N TYR A 64 -11.83 2.10 -12.27
CA TYR A 64 -10.51 2.41 -11.73
C TYR A 64 -10.28 3.92 -11.61
N ILE A 65 -10.60 4.67 -12.67
CA ILE A 65 -10.45 6.13 -12.67
C ILE A 65 -11.34 6.77 -11.61
N LEU A 66 -12.57 6.28 -11.43
CA LEU A 66 -13.46 6.78 -10.38
C LEU A 66 -12.93 6.45 -8.99
N GLN A 67 -12.42 5.24 -8.77
CA GLN A 67 -11.81 4.85 -7.49
C GLN A 67 -10.62 5.76 -7.15
N GLU A 68 -9.79 6.06 -8.13
CA GLU A 68 -8.64 6.95 -8.00
C GLU A 68 -9.07 8.39 -7.72
N LYS A 69 -10.02 8.94 -8.48
CA LYS A 69 -10.55 10.30 -8.25
C LYS A 69 -11.27 10.48 -6.92
N CYS A 70 -11.86 9.41 -6.39
CA CYS A 70 -12.47 9.43 -5.06
C CYS A 70 -11.44 9.30 -3.93
N GLY A 71 -10.14 9.23 -4.24
CA GLY A 71 -9.07 9.09 -3.27
C GLY A 71 -9.17 7.83 -2.43
N LEU A 72 -9.79 6.77 -3.00
CA LEU A 72 -10.02 5.56 -2.24
C LEU A 72 -8.70 4.80 -2.06
N THR A 73 -7.75 4.90 -2.98
CA THR A 73 -6.49 4.17 -2.92
C THR A 73 -5.46 4.93 -2.08
N ASN A 74 -5.20 4.44 -0.85
CA ASN A 74 -4.27 5.07 0.07
C ASN A 74 -3.17 4.10 0.50
N VAL A 75 -1.94 4.60 0.63
CA VAL A 75 -0.83 3.87 1.26
C VAL A 75 -0.58 4.47 2.63
N VAL A 76 -0.64 3.65 3.67
CA VAL A 76 -0.55 4.11 5.07
C VAL A 76 0.47 3.29 5.86
N PHE A 77 1.16 3.97 6.76
CA PHE A 77 2.08 3.44 7.75
C PHE A 77 1.50 3.71 9.14
N PRO A 78 1.07 2.67 9.86
CA PRO A 78 0.65 2.82 11.25
C PRO A 78 1.87 3.09 12.14
N TYR A 79 1.73 4.06 13.03
CA TYR A 79 2.74 4.43 14.01
C TYR A 79 2.08 4.91 15.30
N GLN A 80 2.77 4.75 16.43
CA GLN A 80 2.27 5.21 17.72
C GLN A 80 2.84 6.60 18.03
N LYS A 81 1.99 7.61 18.24
CA LYS A 81 2.48 8.98 18.52
C LYS A 81 3.01 9.10 19.94
N HIS A 82 2.33 8.46 20.89
CA HIS A 82 2.73 8.38 22.28
C HIS A 82 2.61 6.93 22.78
N PHE A 83 3.55 6.48 23.61
CA PHE A 83 3.60 5.09 24.11
C PHE A 83 2.32 4.63 24.84
N TYR A 84 1.54 5.57 25.40
CA TYR A 84 0.30 5.28 26.10
C TYR A 84 -0.94 5.23 25.20
N ASP A 85 -0.82 5.60 23.92
CA ASP A 85 -1.94 5.62 23.00
C ASP A 85 -2.37 4.20 22.66
N LYS A 86 -3.63 3.88 22.91
CA LYS A 86 -4.23 2.58 22.51
C LYS A 86 -4.50 2.48 21.00
N LYS A 87 -4.38 3.59 20.26
CA LYS A 87 -4.72 3.68 18.84
C LYS A 87 -3.50 4.11 18.04
N TYR A 88 -3.29 3.47 16.89
CA TYR A 88 -2.28 3.90 15.94
C TYR A 88 -2.72 5.16 15.21
N SER A 89 -1.76 6.07 15.02
CA SER A 89 -1.85 7.14 14.03
C SER A 89 -1.41 6.61 12.68
N LEU A 90 -1.92 7.20 11.59
CA LEU A 90 -1.57 6.78 10.22
C LEU A 90 -0.79 7.89 9.54
N ALA A 91 0.41 7.57 9.06
CA ALA A 91 1.17 8.41 8.15
C ALA A 91 1.05 7.83 6.76
N GLY A 92 0.52 8.57 5.80
CA GLY A 92 0.21 7.99 4.51
C GLY A 92 0.06 9.01 3.41
N LEU A 93 -0.11 8.49 2.20
CA LEU A 93 -0.28 9.25 0.98
C LEU A 93 -1.39 8.61 0.15
N GLU A 94 -2.20 9.48 -0.46
CA GLU A 94 -3.16 9.08 -1.47
C GLU A 94 -2.43 8.75 -2.78
N VAL A 95 -2.87 7.69 -3.44
CA VAL A 95 -2.37 7.30 -4.76
C VAL A 95 -3.20 7.99 -5.81
N ASP A 96 -2.56 8.88 -6.56
CA ASP A 96 -3.17 9.65 -7.62
C ASP A 96 -2.38 9.51 -8.93
N HIS A 97 -3.11 9.41 -10.04
CA HIS A 97 -2.58 9.24 -11.41
C HIS A 97 -1.56 8.09 -11.55
N PHE A 98 -1.83 6.92 -10.97
CA PHE A 98 -0.94 5.75 -10.91
C PHE A 98 -0.49 5.25 -12.28
N ILE A 99 -1.26 5.47 -13.35
CA ILE A 99 -0.88 5.09 -14.72
C ILE A 99 0.41 5.81 -15.14
N HIS A 100 0.62 7.04 -14.66
CA HIS A 100 1.75 7.86 -15.07
C HIS A 100 3.02 7.52 -14.28
N LEU A 101 4.07 7.11 -14.99
CA LEU A 101 5.38 6.80 -14.40
C LEU A 101 5.92 7.91 -13.49
N LYS A 102 5.82 9.17 -13.91
CA LYS A 102 6.26 10.32 -13.11
C LYS A 102 5.50 10.44 -11.78
N ALA A 103 4.19 10.17 -11.79
CA ALA A 103 3.37 10.19 -10.59
C ALA A 103 3.80 9.07 -9.62
N ARG A 104 4.05 7.86 -10.13
CA ARG A 104 4.53 6.74 -9.30
C ARG A 104 5.94 6.96 -8.73
N ILE A 105 6.87 7.52 -9.51
CA ILE A 105 8.20 7.89 -9.00
C ILE A 105 8.06 8.93 -7.88
N ARG A 106 7.24 9.96 -8.08
CA ARG A 106 6.99 10.99 -7.06
C ARG A 106 6.36 10.38 -5.81
N LEU A 107 5.36 9.52 -5.96
CA LEU A 107 4.71 8.80 -4.87
C LEU A 107 5.74 7.96 -4.09
N GLY A 108 6.58 7.16 -4.77
CA GLY A 108 7.60 6.35 -4.11
C GLY A 108 8.62 7.19 -3.32
N LYS A 109 9.03 8.34 -3.86
CA LYS A 109 9.91 9.29 -3.15
C LYS A 109 9.23 9.91 -1.93
N ALA A 110 7.97 10.32 -2.06
CA ALA A 110 7.19 10.86 -0.96
C ALA A 110 6.95 9.80 0.13
N MET A 111 6.65 8.55 -0.25
CA MET A 111 6.52 7.43 0.68
C MET A 111 7.81 7.18 1.47
N TYR A 112 8.95 7.22 0.78
CA TYR A 112 10.26 7.13 1.44
C TYR A 112 10.44 8.25 2.47
N GLN A 113 10.14 9.50 2.10
CA GLN A 113 10.24 10.63 3.02
C GLN A 113 9.29 10.50 4.23
N THR A 114 8.04 10.05 4.00
CA THR A 114 7.06 9.83 5.06
C THR A 114 7.49 8.74 6.03
N LEU A 115 7.97 7.60 5.52
CA LEU A 115 8.38 6.47 6.34
C LEU A 115 9.65 6.77 7.16
N PHE A 116 10.64 7.42 6.55
CA PHE A 116 11.90 7.77 7.21
C PHE A 116 11.85 9.09 8.00
N HIS A 117 10.67 9.71 8.13
CA HIS A 117 10.50 10.86 8.99
C HIS A 117 10.77 10.46 10.46
N PRO A 118 11.56 11.23 11.23
CA PRO A 118 11.95 10.86 12.59
C PRO A 118 10.79 10.53 13.54
N ALA A 119 9.65 11.21 13.35
CA ALA A 119 8.44 10.99 14.13
C ALA A 119 7.66 9.71 13.77
N VAL A 120 7.95 9.08 12.63
CA VAL A 120 7.21 7.93 12.10
C VAL A 120 8.07 6.67 12.11
N PHE A 121 9.32 6.79 11.67
CA PHE A 121 10.19 5.66 11.34
C PHE A 121 10.31 4.62 12.45
N LYS A 122 10.67 5.06 13.66
CA LYS A 122 10.93 4.15 14.79
C LYS A 122 9.69 3.34 15.16
N GLU A 123 8.55 3.99 15.21
CA GLU A 123 7.29 3.40 15.67
C GLU A 123 6.64 2.57 14.56
N ALA A 124 6.77 2.99 13.30
CA ALA A 124 6.36 2.17 12.16
C ALA A 124 7.20 0.89 12.03
N LEU A 125 8.52 0.97 12.30
CA LEU A 125 9.39 -0.19 12.36
C LEU A 125 8.99 -1.12 13.51
N ALA A 126 8.78 -0.57 14.71
CA ALA A 126 8.33 -1.34 15.86
C ALA A 126 6.98 -2.04 15.56
N PHE A 127 6.04 -1.36 14.90
CA PHE A 127 4.78 -1.97 14.47
C PHE A 127 5.00 -3.18 13.55
N ALA A 128 5.87 -3.03 12.54
CA ALA A 128 6.17 -4.09 11.58
C ALA A 128 6.90 -5.29 12.21
N GLU A 129 7.72 -5.06 13.25
CA GLU A 129 8.42 -6.13 13.96
C GLU A 129 7.50 -6.92 14.91
N HIS A 130 6.50 -6.26 15.51
CA HIS A 130 5.65 -6.85 16.55
C HIS A 130 4.29 -7.34 16.04
N THR A 131 3.85 -6.89 14.87
CA THR A 131 2.53 -7.22 14.31
C THR A 131 2.70 -8.18 13.14
N SER A 132 2.21 -9.42 13.27
CA SER A 132 2.10 -10.34 12.13
C SER A 132 1.00 -9.85 11.20
N HIS A 133 1.34 -9.53 9.95
CA HIS A 133 0.41 -8.95 8.99
C HIS A 133 -0.51 -10.02 8.40
N THR A 134 -1.82 -9.79 8.49
CA THR A 134 -2.85 -10.64 7.88
C THR A 134 -3.31 -10.09 6.52
N GLY A 135 -2.89 -8.86 6.19
CA GLY A 135 -3.38 -8.13 5.02
C GLY A 135 -4.78 -7.54 5.23
N SER A 136 -5.25 -7.49 6.48
CA SER A 136 -6.50 -6.84 6.88
C SER A 136 -6.24 -5.49 7.53
N ARG A 137 -7.19 -4.56 7.40
CA ARG A 137 -7.16 -3.27 8.10
C ARG A 137 -7.37 -3.41 9.62
N SER A 138 -7.82 -4.58 10.07
CA SER A 138 -7.91 -4.92 11.50
C SER A 138 -6.55 -4.92 12.19
N ASP A 139 -5.46 -5.14 11.45
CA ASP A 139 -4.10 -5.23 12.00
C ASP A 139 -3.67 -3.94 12.71
N TYR A 140 -4.10 -2.78 12.20
CA TYR A 140 -3.81 -1.47 12.81
C TYR A 140 -5.05 -0.75 13.33
N TRP A 141 -6.26 -1.18 12.96
CA TRP A 141 -7.50 -0.51 13.39
C TRP A 141 -8.61 -1.50 13.79
N PRO A 142 -8.39 -2.31 14.83
CA PRO A 142 -9.30 -3.39 15.23
C PRO A 142 -10.67 -2.90 15.71
N HIS A 143 -10.78 -1.63 16.10
CA HIS A 143 -12.05 -1.04 16.55
C HIS A 143 -13.03 -0.73 15.42
N PHE A 144 -12.54 -0.60 14.19
CA PHE A 144 -13.36 -0.29 13.01
C PHE A 144 -13.42 -1.45 12.02
N PHE A 145 -12.42 -2.33 12.04
CA PHE A 145 -12.32 -3.46 11.11
C PHE A 145 -12.21 -4.76 11.86
N THR A 146 -13.04 -5.72 11.48
CA THR A 146 -13.00 -7.08 12.00
C THR A 146 -11.84 -7.85 11.38
N ALA A 147 -11.04 -8.55 12.19
CA ALA A 147 -10.11 -9.57 11.72
C ALA A 147 -10.95 -10.72 11.15
N ALA A 148 -11.07 -10.80 9.82
CA ALA A 148 -12.08 -11.66 9.22
C ALA A 148 -11.79 -13.16 9.47
N ASP A 149 -12.82 -13.89 9.89
CA ASP A 149 -13.27 -15.12 9.18
C ASP A 149 -14.75 -15.41 9.48
N GLU A 150 -15.67 -14.50 9.15
CA GLU A 150 -17.07 -14.89 8.99
C GLU A 150 -17.31 -15.24 7.52
N LYS A 151 -17.51 -16.54 7.23
CA LYS A 151 -17.88 -17.11 5.93
C LYS A 151 -19.29 -16.67 5.48
N VAL A 152 -19.65 -15.40 5.64
CA VAL A 152 -20.81 -14.84 4.96
C VAL A 152 -20.37 -14.60 3.53
N LYS A 153 -20.82 -15.45 2.60
CA LYS A 153 -20.73 -15.20 1.16
C LYS A 153 -21.38 -13.84 0.89
N ARG A 154 -20.58 -12.78 0.82
CA ARG A 154 -21.03 -11.49 0.33
C ARG A 154 -21.25 -11.66 -1.17
N SER A 155 -22.48 -12.01 -1.55
CA SER A 155 -22.92 -11.90 -2.94
C SER A 155 -22.84 -10.42 -3.30
N SER A 156 -21.87 -10.05 -4.15
CA SER A 156 -21.94 -8.76 -4.81
C SER A 156 -23.26 -8.74 -5.59
N PRO A 157 -24.12 -7.72 -5.45
CA PRO A 157 -25.32 -7.64 -6.24
C PRO A 157 -24.91 -7.66 -7.71
N THR A 158 -25.47 -8.59 -8.48
CA THR A 158 -25.28 -8.63 -9.92
C THR A 158 -25.79 -7.31 -10.48
N LEU A 159 -24.93 -6.56 -11.19
CA LEU A 159 -25.39 -5.47 -12.03
C LEU A 159 -26.30 -6.11 -13.07
N LEU A 160 -27.61 -6.00 -12.87
CA LEU A 160 -28.57 -6.24 -13.92
C LEU A 160 -28.26 -5.18 -14.97
N GLU A 161 -27.77 -5.62 -16.13
CA GLU A 161 -27.64 -4.78 -17.32
C GLU A 161 -29.01 -4.13 -17.55
N ALA A 162 -29.04 -2.80 -17.50
CA ALA A 162 -30.19 -1.97 -17.79
C ALA A 162 -30.20 -1.58 -19.26
#